data_AF-D9W1I6-F1
#
_entry.id   AF-D9W1I6-F1
#
_cell.length_a   1.000
_cell.length_b   1.000
_cell.length_c   1.000
_cell.angle_alpha   90.00
_cell.angle_beta   90.00
_cell.angle_gamma   90.00
#
_symmetry.space_group_name_H-M   'P 1'
#
loop_
_entity.id
_entity.type
_entity.pdbx_description
1 polymer ?
#
loop_
_entity_poly.entity_id
_entity_poly.type
_entity_poly.pdbx_seq_one_letter_code
_entity_poly.pdbx_strand_id
1 'polypeptide(L)'
;MMLRYALQTVRDRKAGFLGAFVALLCAAALITACGTLLETGLRGRIATERYAGTPVVVSADQNVHQTTVKEKKGKTKTKHKAKPVAERAWLPASTLETVRAVPGVERAVPELTFQAVPVLGAPADPARPSYGHAWTSAVLTPFTLAEGRAPRGGDEVVVDRALATRAGLAAGARLTVQATGEPKTYTVSGIARTDHGDLGRQTSLFFSDTEAERLAARAGQVTAIGVLPRPGTDAGRLAGQVRQALAATPQGATAQVAAGDDRGPVEFLDAAGARIKLVSMGGAMGGTSLLVAILVVVGTFALSVQQRHRELALLRAIAATPKQLRRMIGREALLVGLAAGIARLPRRTAP
;
A
#
# COMPACT_ATOMS: atom_id res chain seq x y z
N MET A 1 2.05 -24.73 -46.12
CA MET A 1 2.36 -26.16 -45.91
C MET A 1 2.88 -26.50 -44.52
N MET A 2 3.96 -25.89 -44.01
CA MET A 2 4.56 -26.28 -42.71
C MET A 2 3.64 -26.16 -41.48
N LEU A 3 2.68 -25.22 -41.45
CA LEU A 3 1.73 -25.07 -40.35
C LEU A 3 0.71 -26.23 -40.30
N ARG A 4 0.37 -26.80 -41.47
CA ARG A 4 -0.59 -27.91 -41.60
C ARG A 4 0.01 -29.21 -41.06
N TYR A 5 1.31 -29.43 -41.31
CA TYR A 5 2.05 -30.55 -40.73
C TYR A 5 2.20 -30.43 -39.21
N ALA A 6 2.46 -29.23 -38.68
CA ALA A 6 2.49 -28.99 -37.23
C ALA A 6 1.14 -29.26 -36.54
N LEU A 7 0.02 -28.94 -37.18
CA LEU A 7 -1.32 -29.24 -36.66
C LEU A 7 -1.65 -30.74 -36.71
N GLN A 8 -1.19 -31.45 -37.75
CA GLN A 8 -1.38 -32.90 -37.86
C GLN A 8 -0.55 -33.65 -36.80
N THR A 9 0.71 -33.25 -36.57
CA THR A 9 1.56 -33.85 -35.52
C THR A 9 1.02 -33.63 -34.11
N VAL A 10 0.38 -32.49 -33.84
CA VAL A 10 -0.33 -32.23 -32.57
C VAL A 10 -1.51 -33.20 -32.38
N ARG A 11 -2.26 -33.45 -33.45
CA ARG A 11 -3.49 -34.26 -33.41
C ARG A 11 -3.22 -35.74 -33.15
N ASP A 12 -2.11 -36.26 -33.66
CA ASP A 12 -1.71 -37.66 -33.50
C ASP A 12 -1.01 -37.94 -32.16
N ARG A 13 -0.57 -36.90 -31.42
CA ARG A 13 0.24 -37.05 -30.19
C ARG A 13 -0.32 -36.29 -29.00
N LYS A 14 -1.59 -36.53 -28.72
CA LYS A 14 -2.36 -35.82 -27.69
C LYS A 14 -1.70 -35.83 -26.31
N ALA A 15 -1.10 -36.95 -25.87
CA ALA A 15 -0.55 -37.06 -24.51
C ALA A 15 0.64 -36.12 -24.22
N GLY A 16 1.66 -36.10 -25.10
CA GLY A 16 2.84 -35.25 -24.91
C GLY A 16 2.53 -33.75 -25.08
N PHE A 17 1.62 -33.42 -26.01
CA PHE A 17 1.16 -32.04 -26.19
C PHE A 17 0.23 -31.57 -25.07
N LEU A 18 -0.61 -32.46 -24.53
CA LEU A 18 -1.46 -32.17 -23.38
C LEU A 18 -0.61 -31.91 -22.13
N GLY A 19 0.43 -32.71 -21.88
CA GLY A 19 1.37 -32.47 -20.79
C GLY A 19 2.08 -31.11 -20.90
N ALA A 20 2.61 -30.78 -22.09
CA ALA A 20 3.22 -29.48 -22.34
C ALA A 20 2.23 -28.31 -22.19
N PHE A 21 1.00 -28.50 -22.67
CA PHE A 21 -0.07 -27.51 -22.55
C PHE A 21 -0.46 -27.27 -21.09
N VAL A 22 -0.69 -28.32 -20.29
CA VAL A 22 -1.04 -28.22 -18.87
C VAL A 22 0.10 -27.57 -18.08
N ALA A 23 1.36 -27.96 -18.34
CA ALA A 23 2.51 -27.34 -17.70
C ALA A 23 2.60 -25.84 -18.01
N LEU A 24 2.41 -25.45 -19.27
CA LEU A 24 2.40 -24.04 -19.69
C LEU A 24 1.23 -23.27 -19.07
N LEU A 25 0.05 -23.89 -18.96
CA LEU A 25 -1.13 -23.28 -18.36
C LEU A 25 -0.93 -23.02 -16.86
N CYS A 26 -0.42 -24.01 -16.11
CA CYS A 26 -0.10 -23.85 -14.69
C CYS A 26 1.01 -22.81 -14.46
N ALA A 27 2.07 -22.84 -15.28
CA ALA A 27 3.14 -21.86 -15.23
C ALA A 27 2.62 -20.44 -15.49
N ALA A 28 1.82 -20.25 -16.54
CA ALA A 28 1.20 -18.97 -16.83
C ALA A 28 0.30 -18.50 -15.68
N ALA A 29 -0.49 -19.39 -15.09
CA ALA A 29 -1.34 -19.06 -13.93
C ALA A 29 -0.54 -18.57 -12.72
N LEU A 30 0.54 -19.29 -12.37
CA LEU A 30 1.42 -18.96 -11.25
C LEU A 30 2.16 -17.63 -11.48
N ILE A 31 2.70 -17.42 -12.69
CA ILE A 31 3.40 -16.18 -13.06
C ILE A 31 2.42 -15.00 -13.04
N THR A 32 1.19 -15.15 -13.55
CA THR A 32 0.17 -14.11 -13.47
C THR A 32 -0.16 -13.78 -12.01
N ALA A 33 -0.36 -14.79 -11.15
CA ALA A 33 -0.66 -14.57 -9.73
C ALA A 33 0.47 -13.81 -9.02
N CYS A 34 1.73 -14.21 -9.23
CA CYS A 34 2.89 -13.49 -8.68
C CYS A 34 3.00 -12.07 -9.25
N GLY A 35 2.74 -11.91 -10.55
CA GLY A 35 2.72 -10.63 -11.24
C GLY A 35 1.65 -9.68 -10.69
N THR A 36 0.45 -10.18 -10.40
CA THR A 36 -0.63 -9.39 -9.78
C THR A 36 -0.27 -8.95 -8.35
N LEU A 37 0.40 -9.81 -7.57
CA LEU A 37 0.89 -9.44 -6.25
C LEU A 37 1.97 -8.35 -6.33
N LEU A 38 2.89 -8.49 -7.28
CA LEU A 38 3.94 -7.50 -7.54
C LEU A 38 3.34 -6.15 -7.99
N GLU A 39 2.41 -6.17 -8.94
CA GLU A 39 1.73 -4.97 -9.44
C GLU A 39 0.92 -4.28 -8.34
N THR A 40 0.26 -5.06 -7.45
CA THR A 40 -0.44 -4.52 -6.27
C THR A 40 0.53 -3.83 -5.31
N GLY A 41 1.72 -4.41 -5.08
CA GLY A 41 2.75 -3.79 -4.25
C GLY A 41 3.31 -2.48 -4.87
N LEU A 42 3.48 -2.45 -6.19
CA LEU A 42 4.04 -1.31 -6.92
C LEU A 42 3.05 -0.16 -7.13
N ARG A 43 1.83 -0.48 -7.57
CA ARG A 43 0.82 0.50 -8.01
C ARG A 43 -0.40 0.57 -7.13
N GLY A 44 -0.50 -0.29 -6.11
CA GLY A 44 -1.60 -0.23 -5.15
C GLY A 44 -1.71 1.17 -4.55
N ARG A 45 -2.93 1.61 -4.29
CA ARG A 45 -3.23 2.87 -3.61
C ARG A 45 -3.84 2.55 -2.26
N ILE A 46 -3.60 3.41 -1.29
CA ILE A 46 -4.16 3.26 0.05
C ILE A 46 -5.05 4.48 0.24
N ALA A 47 -6.36 4.23 0.31
CA ALA A 47 -7.30 5.30 0.59
C ALA A 47 -7.04 5.85 1.99
N THR A 48 -7.07 7.18 2.11
CA THR A 48 -7.08 7.87 3.40
C THR A 48 -8.42 7.68 4.07
N GLU A 49 -8.44 7.50 5.39
CA GLU A 49 -9.67 7.59 6.19
C GLU A 49 -9.67 8.92 6.94
N ARG A 50 -8.74 9.08 7.90
CA ARG A 50 -8.58 10.26 8.73
C ARG A 50 -8.27 11.53 7.95
N TYR A 51 -7.55 11.41 6.83
CA TYR A 51 -7.19 12.57 6.01
C TYR A 51 -8.11 12.77 4.80
N ALA A 52 -9.25 12.08 4.70
CA ALA A 52 -10.14 12.16 3.54
C ALA A 52 -10.61 13.57 3.18
N GLY A 53 -10.77 14.46 4.18
CA GLY A 53 -11.23 15.84 4.00
C GLY A 53 -10.11 16.85 3.66
N THR A 54 -8.84 16.43 3.63
CA THR A 54 -7.71 17.33 3.34
C THR A 54 -6.93 16.88 2.09
N PRO A 55 -6.86 17.70 1.04
CA PRO A 55 -6.23 17.29 -0.21
C PRO A 55 -4.70 17.33 -0.16
N VAL A 56 -4.12 18.03 0.82
CA VAL A 56 -2.68 18.08 1.08
C VAL A 56 -2.42 17.80 2.57
N VAL A 57 -1.38 17.01 2.86
CA VAL A 57 -0.93 16.68 4.22
C VAL A 57 0.57 16.91 4.31
N VAL A 58 1.00 17.58 5.38
CA VAL A 58 2.40 17.74 5.75
C VAL A 58 2.70 16.83 6.94
N SER A 59 3.74 16.02 6.88
CA SER A 59 4.17 15.12 7.97
C SER A 59 5.68 15.13 8.13
N ALA A 60 6.20 14.60 9.24
CA ALA A 60 7.63 14.34 9.33
C ALA A 60 8.05 13.16 8.45
N ASP A 61 9.33 13.10 8.09
CA ASP A 61 9.92 11.93 7.47
C ASP A 61 9.83 10.72 8.41
N GLN A 62 9.12 9.68 7.95
CA GLN A 62 8.91 8.44 8.70
C GLN A 62 10.06 7.44 8.51
N ASN A 63 11.24 7.90 8.06
CA ASN A 63 12.42 7.07 7.89
C ASN A 63 13.66 7.66 8.55
N VAL A 64 14.49 6.79 9.10
CA VAL A 64 15.87 7.10 9.45
C VAL A 64 16.76 6.78 8.27
N HIS A 65 17.48 7.81 7.80
CA HIS A 65 18.43 7.69 6.69
C HIS A 65 19.85 7.52 7.22
N GLN A 66 20.55 6.49 6.74
CA GLN A 66 21.94 6.24 7.03
C GLN A 66 22.74 6.16 5.73
N THR A 67 23.68 7.08 5.55
CA THR A 67 24.65 7.06 4.46
C THR A 67 25.93 6.40 4.96
N THR A 68 26.30 5.27 4.38
CA THR A 68 27.58 4.60 4.67
C THR A 68 28.50 4.72 3.48
N VAL A 69 29.63 5.41 3.65
CA VAL A 69 30.72 5.46 2.67
C VAL A 69 31.72 4.37 3.05
N LYS A 70 31.99 3.43 2.14
CA LYS A 70 33.02 2.41 2.32
C LYS A 70 33.98 2.43 1.15
N GLU A 71 35.27 2.54 1.42
CA GLU A 71 36.29 2.25 0.42
C GLU A 71 36.56 0.74 0.38
N LYS A 72 36.50 0.16 -0.82
CA LYS A 72 36.87 -1.23 -1.03
C LYS A 72 37.57 -1.39 -2.38
N LYS A 73 38.82 -1.87 -2.37
CA LYS A 73 39.66 -2.09 -3.56
C LYS A 73 39.81 -0.81 -4.43
N GLY A 74 40.14 0.32 -3.81
CA GLY A 74 40.32 1.61 -4.51
C GLY A 74 39.04 2.21 -5.09
N LYS A 75 37.86 1.69 -4.72
CA LYS A 75 36.55 2.23 -5.13
C LYS A 75 35.76 2.68 -3.90
N THR A 76 35.31 3.93 -3.91
CA THR A 76 34.39 4.48 -2.91
C THR A 76 32.98 4.00 -3.21
N LYS A 77 32.39 3.24 -2.30
CA LYS A 77 31.00 2.80 -2.36
C LYS A 77 30.18 3.55 -1.33
N THR A 78 29.36 4.48 -1.80
CA THR A 78 28.34 5.14 -0.99
C THR A 78 27.05 4.31 -1.02
N LYS A 79 26.55 3.91 0.15
CA LYS A 79 25.26 3.24 0.31
C LYS A 79 24.33 4.11 1.14
N HIS A 80 23.21 4.50 0.58
CA HIS A 80 22.12 5.12 1.31
C HIS A 80 21.13 4.03 1.74
N LYS A 81 20.79 3.99 3.02
CA LYS A 81 19.76 3.10 3.57
C LYS A 81 18.73 3.97 4.28
N ALA A 82 17.46 3.76 3.97
CA ALA A 82 16.34 4.28 4.73
C ALA A 82 15.70 3.12 5.49
N LYS A 83 15.39 3.31 6.76
CA LYS A 83 14.58 2.36 7.55
C LYS A 83 13.39 3.10 8.15
N PRO A 84 12.17 2.55 8.07
CA PRO A 84 11.02 3.17 8.68
C PRO A 84 11.17 3.23 10.20
N VAL A 85 10.70 4.32 10.81
CA VAL A 85 10.61 4.42 12.28
C VAL A 85 9.47 3.55 12.80
N ALA A 86 9.63 3.01 14.01
CA ALA A 86 8.61 2.18 14.66
C ALA A 86 7.43 3.01 15.18
N GLU A 87 7.73 4.22 15.67
CA GLU A 87 6.75 5.21 16.12
C GLU A 87 6.64 6.34 15.11
N ARG A 88 5.49 7.01 15.08
CA ARG A 88 5.25 8.15 14.19
C ARG A 88 6.27 9.26 14.47
N ALA A 89 6.95 9.74 13.43
CA ALA A 89 7.82 10.91 13.53
C ALA A 89 6.98 12.18 13.68
N TRP A 90 7.51 13.16 14.43
CA TRP A 90 6.84 14.41 14.79
C TRP A 90 7.49 15.61 14.11
N LEU A 91 6.69 16.66 13.93
CA LEU A 91 7.09 17.96 13.41
C LEU A 91 7.03 19.01 14.52
N PRO A 92 7.89 20.04 14.50
CA PRO A 92 7.68 21.24 15.29
C PRO A 92 6.34 21.88 14.99
N ALA A 93 5.59 22.28 16.03
CA ALA A 93 4.33 23.00 15.86
C ALA A 93 4.52 24.34 15.13
N SER A 94 5.72 24.93 15.20
CA SER A 94 6.09 26.15 14.45
C SER A 94 6.03 25.97 12.93
N THR A 95 6.12 24.74 12.42
CA THR A 95 5.92 24.43 10.99
C THR A 95 4.52 24.85 10.51
N LEU A 96 3.53 24.88 11.41
CA LEU A 96 2.17 25.31 11.10
C LEU A 96 2.12 26.75 10.56
N GLU A 97 2.91 27.67 11.13
CA GLU A 97 2.92 29.07 10.69
C GLU A 97 3.52 29.23 9.29
N THR A 98 4.57 28.46 8.98
CA THR A 98 5.12 28.40 7.62
C THR A 98 4.07 27.94 6.61
N VAL A 99 3.29 26.91 6.97
CA VAL A 99 2.24 26.38 6.09
C VAL A 99 1.09 27.39 5.92
N ARG A 100 0.67 28.07 7.01
CA ARG A 100 -0.38 29.10 6.98
C ARG A 100 -0.03 30.27 6.07
N ALA A 101 1.24 30.65 6.00
CA ALA A 101 1.73 31.76 5.20
C ALA A 101 1.73 31.48 3.68
N VAL A 102 1.55 30.23 3.24
CA VAL A 102 1.61 29.86 1.82
C VAL A 102 0.37 30.38 1.07
N PRO A 103 0.53 31.15 -0.02
CA PRO A 103 -0.58 31.58 -0.84
C PRO A 103 -1.40 30.41 -1.38
N GLY A 104 -2.73 30.49 -1.26
CA GLY A 104 -3.66 29.42 -1.65
C GLY A 104 -4.08 28.50 -0.51
N VAL A 105 -3.42 28.58 0.65
CA VAL A 105 -3.93 27.95 1.89
C VAL A 105 -5.10 28.79 2.42
N GLU A 106 -6.22 28.13 2.70
CA GLU A 106 -7.35 28.71 3.43
C GLU A 106 -7.20 28.41 4.92
N ARG A 107 -6.95 27.16 5.26
CA ARG A 107 -6.81 26.69 6.63
C ARG A 107 -5.72 25.63 6.72
N ALA A 108 -4.82 25.80 7.68
CA ALA A 108 -3.90 24.74 8.09
C ALA A 108 -4.30 24.25 9.48
N VAL A 109 -4.52 22.94 9.60
CA VAL A 109 -5.05 22.29 10.80
C VAL A 109 -3.99 21.35 11.35
N PRO A 110 -3.52 21.57 12.60
CA PRO A 110 -2.59 20.65 13.23
C PRO A 110 -3.29 19.32 13.57
N GLU A 111 -2.56 18.23 13.43
CA GLU A 111 -2.99 16.88 13.81
C GLU A 111 -2.07 16.32 14.88
N LEU A 112 -2.68 15.89 15.98
CA LEU A 112 -2.02 15.18 17.06
C LEU A 112 -2.59 13.77 17.11
N THR A 113 -1.86 12.79 16.58
CA THR A 113 -2.24 11.38 16.70
C THR A 113 -1.36 10.69 17.75
N PHE A 114 -1.97 10.15 18.79
CA PHE A 114 -1.29 9.36 19.83
C PHE A 114 -2.06 8.07 20.14
N GLN A 115 -1.44 7.11 20.81
CA GLN A 115 -2.13 5.87 21.20
C GLN A 115 -3.16 6.18 22.29
N ALA A 116 -4.41 5.79 22.08
CA ALA A 116 -5.48 5.93 23.07
C ALA A 116 -6.42 4.73 22.94
N VAL A 117 -6.33 3.80 23.88
CA VAL A 117 -7.01 2.51 23.83
C VAL A 117 -8.19 2.50 24.82
N PRO A 118 -9.43 2.33 24.35
CA PRO A 118 -10.58 2.18 25.25
C PRO A 118 -10.49 0.83 25.99
N VAL A 119 -10.70 0.85 27.30
CA VAL A 119 -10.67 -0.34 28.16
C VAL A 119 -12.09 -0.93 28.19
N LEU A 120 -12.35 -1.91 27.32
CA LEU A 120 -13.69 -2.49 27.10
C LEU A 120 -13.85 -3.92 27.65
N GLY A 121 -12.87 -4.44 28.41
CA GLY A 121 -12.88 -5.82 28.91
C GLY A 121 -12.64 -6.90 27.84
N ALA A 122 -12.79 -6.58 26.56
CA ALA A 122 -12.36 -7.40 25.43
C ALA A 122 -10.93 -7.03 24.97
N PRO A 123 -10.16 -7.97 24.40
CA PRO A 123 -8.86 -7.66 23.81
C PRO A 123 -8.98 -6.62 22.70
N ALA A 124 -8.01 -5.70 22.62
CA ALA A 124 -7.94 -4.75 21.51
C ALA A 124 -7.75 -5.50 20.17
N ASP A 125 -8.48 -5.10 19.13
CA ASP A 125 -8.35 -5.65 17.79
C ASP A 125 -7.07 -5.10 17.13
N PRO A 126 -6.04 -5.94 16.87
CA PRO A 126 -4.82 -5.48 16.24
C PRO A 126 -5.03 -5.00 14.79
N ALA A 127 -6.13 -5.37 14.14
CA ALA A 127 -6.49 -4.88 12.81
C ALA A 127 -7.12 -3.49 12.82
N ARG A 128 -7.58 -3.02 13.99
CA ARG A 128 -8.20 -1.69 14.19
C ARG A 128 -7.60 -1.00 15.42
N PRO A 129 -6.33 -0.57 15.34
CA PRO A 129 -5.69 0.19 16.40
C PRO A 129 -6.51 1.43 16.76
N SER A 130 -6.41 1.85 18.02
CA SER A 130 -7.18 2.95 18.57
C SER A 130 -6.28 4.14 18.86
N TYR A 131 -6.66 5.29 18.31
CA TYR A 131 -5.89 6.52 18.37
C TYR A 131 -6.68 7.66 18.99
N GLY A 132 -5.96 8.50 19.72
CA GLY A 132 -6.43 9.76 20.26
C GLY A 132 -6.03 10.92 19.36
N HIS A 133 -6.94 11.88 19.25
CA HIS A 133 -6.82 13.07 18.42
C HIS A 133 -7.28 14.33 19.15
N ALA A 134 -6.80 15.49 18.72
CA ALA A 134 -7.37 16.78 19.11
C ALA A 134 -8.69 17.02 18.35
N TRP A 135 -9.72 17.55 19.01
CA TRP A 135 -11.00 17.84 18.36
C TRP A 135 -10.85 18.83 17.19
N THR A 136 -9.93 19.79 17.28
CA THR A 136 -9.66 20.71 16.15
C THR A 136 -9.26 19.99 14.87
N SER A 137 -8.60 18.83 14.98
CA SER A 137 -8.21 18.03 13.82
C SER A 137 -9.35 17.20 13.26
N ALA A 138 -10.49 17.09 13.96
CA ALA A 138 -11.64 16.31 13.52
C ALA A 138 -11.94 16.60 12.06
N VAL A 139 -12.01 17.88 11.65
CA VAL A 139 -12.27 18.38 10.28
C VAL A 139 -11.42 17.79 9.14
N LEU A 140 -10.24 17.23 9.42
CA LEU A 140 -9.41 16.58 8.38
C LEU A 140 -10.04 15.28 7.85
N THR A 141 -10.93 14.70 8.64
CA THR A 141 -12.03 13.86 8.17
C THR A 141 -13.26 14.73 8.33
N PRO A 142 -14.22 14.78 7.40
CA PRO A 142 -15.43 15.55 7.63
C PRO A 142 -16.32 14.89 8.70
N PHE A 143 -15.86 14.81 9.95
CA PHE A 143 -16.58 14.32 11.10
C PHE A 143 -17.62 15.36 11.49
N THR A 144 -18.85 14.88 11.62
CA THR A 144 -19.97 15.61 12.21
C THR A 144 -20.39 14.88 13.47
N LEU A 145 -20.97 15.62 14.42
CA LEU A 145 -21.51 15.02 15.63
C LEU A 145 -22.90 14.48 15.31
N ALA A 146 -23.06 13.17 15.42
CA ALA A 146 -24.37 12.52 15.34
C ALA A 146 -25.17 12.71 16.64
N GLU A 147 -24.46 12.76 17.77
CA GLU A 147 -25.03 12.97 19.10
C GLU A 147 -24.08 13.81 19.95
N GLY A 148 -24.63 14.58 20.89
CA GLY A 148 -23.86 15.32 21.88
C GLY A 148 -23.16 16.57 21.33
N ARG A 149 -21.98 16.87 21.86
CA ARG A 149 -21.20 18.10 21.57
C ARG A 149 -19.70 17.80 21.48
N ALA A 150 -18.95 18.78 20.98
CA ALA A 150 -17.50 18.79 21.04
C ALA A 150 -16.98 18.78 22.49
N PRO A 151 -15.81 18.16 22.77
CA PRO A 151 -15.25 18.13 24.11
C PRO A 151 -14.77 19.53 24.51
N ARG A 152 -15.23 20.04 25.66
CA ARG A 152 -14.90 21.38 26.18
C ARG A 152 -13.82 21.34 27.26
N GLY A 153 -13.67 20.22 27.96
CA GLY A 153 -12.73 20.06 29.07
C GLY A 153 -11.93 18.76 28.98
N GLY A 154 -10.94 18.62 29.86
CA GLY A 154 -10.01 17.48 29.87
C GLY A 154 -10.59 16.17 30.42
N ASP A 155 -11.86 16.14 30.80
CA ASP A 155 -12.57 14.94 31.27
C ASP A 155 -13.64 14.48 30.26
N GLU A 156 -13.69 15.11 29.09
CA GLU A 156 -14.63 14.80 28.01
C GLU A 156 -13.91 14.16 26.82
N VAL A 157 -14.57 13.18 26.20
CA VAL A 157 -14.10 12.54 24.97
C VAL A 157 -15.25 12.43 23.98
N VAL A 158 -14.97 12.62 22.69
CA VAL A 158 -15.88 12.24 21.61
C VAL A 158 -15.36 10.95 21.00
N VAL A 159 -16.25 9.98 20.78
CA VAL A 159 -15.88 8.68 20.19
C VAL A 159 -16.45 8.56 18.79
N ASP A 160 -15.80 7.81 17.92
CA ASP A 160 -16.41 7.47 16.64
C ASP A 160 -17.64 6.55 16.81
N ARG A 161 -18.53 6.60 15.82
CA ARG A 161 -19.79 5.83 15.80
C ARG A 161 -19.56 4.31 15.84
N ALA A 162 -18.48 3.80 15.25
CA ALA A 162 -18.21 2.36 15.21
C ALA A 162 -17.81 1.82 16.58
N LEU A 163 -17.00 2.57 17.33
CA LEU A 163 -16.68 2.30 18.74
C LEU A 163 -17.94 2.39 19.59
N ALA A 164 -18.72 3.47 19.43
CA ALA A 164 -19.94 3.66 20.19
C ALA A 164 -20.93 2.50 20.02
N THR A 165 -21.15 2.07 18.77
CA THR A 165 -22.04 0.95 18.46
C THR A 165 -21.52 -0.37 19.03
N ARG A 166 -20.21 -0.65 18.87
CA ARG A 166 -19.59 -1.90 19.33
C ARG A 166 -19.54 -2.02 20.86
N ALA A 167 -19.36 -0.89 21.55
CA ALA A 167 -19.26 -0.83 23.00
C ALA A 167 -20.57 -0.44 23.70
N GLY A 168 -21.65 -0.19 22.96
CA GLY A 168 -22.94 0.24 23.51
C GLY A 168 -22.88 1.60 24.21
N LEU A 169 -22.05 2.53 23.72
CA LEU A 169 -21.86 3.86 24.30
C LEU A 169 -22.83 4.86 23.69
N ALA A 170 -23.33 5.77 24.54
CA ALA A 170 -24.11 6.94 24.17
C ALA A 170 -23.48 8.21 24.76
N ALA A 171 -23.90 9.40 24.32
CA ALA A 171 -23.51 10.64 25.00
C ALA A 171 -23.90 10.59 26.50
N GLY A 172 -22.98 10.97 27.37
CA GLY A 172 -23.08 10.87 28.84
C GLY A 172 -22.51 9.57 29.43
N ALA A 173 -22.18 8.56 28.62
CA ALA A 173 -21.56 7.34 29.11
C ALA A 173 -20.14 7.59 29.67
N ARG A 174 -19.66 6.70 30.54
CA ARG A 174 -18.28 6.72 31.04
C ARG A 174 -17.43 5.74 30.25
N LEU A 175 -16.26 6.20 29.78
CA LEU A 175 -15.30 5.39 29.05
C LEU A 175 -13.92 5.54 29.68
N THR A 176 -13.34 4.43 30.14
CA THR A 176 -11.94 4.42 30.57
C THR A 176 -11.03 4.27 29.35
N VAL A 177 -10.06 5.18 29.23
CA VAL A 177 -9.10 5.20 28.13
C VAL A 177 -7.69 5.10 28.70
N GLN A 178 -6.93 4.14 28.17
CA GLN A 178 -5.50 3.99 28.38
C GLN A 178 -4.76 4.76 27.29
N ALA A 179 -4.07 5.83 27.64
CA ALA A 179 -3.22 6.61 26.74
C ALA A 179 -1.77 6.61 27.28
N THR A 180 -1.06 7.73 27.16
CA THR A 180 0.24 7.91 27.82
C THR A 180 0.04 8.12 29.32
N GLY A 181 0.51 7.19 30.14
CA GLY A 181 0.41 7.25 31.61
C GLY A 181 -0.66 6.32 32.18
N GLU A 182 -1.28 6.70 33.29
CA GLU A 182 -2.34 5.89 33.92
C GLU A 182 -3.66 5.97 33.16
N PRO A 183 -4.46 4.88 33.13
CA PRO A 183 -5.78 4.92 32.51
C PRO A 183 -6.70 5.90 33.24
N LYS A 184 -7.39 6.75 32.47
CA LYS A 184 -8.31 7.77 32.98
C LYS A 184 -9.71 7.53 32.46
N THR A 185 -10.71 7.82 33.30
CA THR A 185 -12.13 7.73 32.91
C THR A 185 -12.61 9.07 32.39
N TYR A 186 -13.17 9.06 31.18
CA TYR A 186 -13.73 10.22 30.50
C TYR A 186 -15.26 10.08 30.37
N THR A 187 -15.95 11.21 30.30
CA THR A 187 -17.36 11.27 29.91
C THR A 187 -17.46 11.39 28.40
N VAL A 188 -18.24 10.52 27.76
CA VAL A 188 -18.52 10.59 26.33
C VAL A 188 -19.39 11.80 26.07
N SER A 189 -18.80 12.87 25.56
CA SER A 189 -19.48 14.15 25.29
C SER A 189 -20.25 14.16 23.98
N GLY A 190 -19.91 13.26 23.05
CA GLY A 190 -20.61 13.10 21.78
C GLY A 190 -20.11 11.91 20.97
N ILE A 191 -20.82 11.64 19.87
CA ILE A 191 -20.51 10.57 18.92
C ILE A 191 -20.23 11.20 17.55
N ALA A 192 -19.01 10.98 17.04
CA ALA A 192 -18.56 11.45 15.74
C ALA A 192 -18.91 10.45 14.62
N ARG A 193 -19.45 10.96 13.52
CA ARG A 193 -19.78 10.19 12.30
C ARG A 193 -19.22 10.89 11.07
N THR A 194 -18.85 10.13 10.05
CA THR A 194 -18.54 10.68 8.71
C THR A 194 -19.66 10.32 7.72
N ASP A 195 -19.81 11.12 6.67
CA ASP A 195 -20.74 10.80 5.57
C ASP A 195 -20.22 9.69 4.65
N HIS A 196 -18.95 9.34 4.74
CA HIS A 196 -18.32 8.26 3.98
C HIS A 196 -18.36 6.90 4.69
N GLY A 197 -19.08 6.81 5.81
CA GLY A 197 -19.20 5.61 6.63
C GLY A 197 -18.26 5.58 7.83
N ASP A 198 -18.10 4.40 8.41
CA ASP A 198 -17.22 4.20 9.56
C ASP A 198 -15.77 3.97 9.11
N LEU A 199 -14.83 4.29 10.00
CA LEU A 199 -13.41 3.99 9.80
C LEU A 199 -13.20 2.46 9.78
N GLY A 200 -12.55 1.95 8.73
CA GLY A 200 -12.36 0.52 8.53
C GLY A 200 -11.09 -0.02 9.19
N ARG A 201 -10.06 0.83 9.33
CA ARG A 201 -8.70 0.45 9.74
C ARG A 201 -8.26 1.01 11.09
N GLN A 202 -9.08 1.84 11.73
CA GLN A 202 -8.75 2.42 13.03
C GLN A 202 -9.99 2.76 13.84
N THR A 203 -9.80 2.98 15.14
CA THR A 203 -10.76 3.62 16.05
C THR A 203 -10.22 5.00 16.41
N SER A 204 -11.07 6.02 16.38
CA SER A 204 -10.70 7.41 16.70
C SER A 204 -11.45 7.91 17.94
N LEU A 205 -10.68 8.41 18.89
CA LEU A 205 -11.15 9.17 20.05
C LEU A 205 -10.68 10.61 19.91
N PHE A 206 -11.55 11.56 20.19
CA PHE A 206 -11.23 12.98 20.13
C PHE A 206 -11.34 13.62 21.51
N PHE A 207 -10.29 14.33 21.91
CA PHE A 207 -10.17 15.03 23.17
C PHE A 207 -10.19 16.54 22.93
N SER A 208 -10.35 17.34 23.99
CA SER A 208 -10.06 18.78 23.87
C SER A 208 -8.61 18.99 23.46
N ASP A 209 -8.32 20.08 22.75
CA ASP A 209 -6.96 20.33 22.24
C ASP A 209 -5.91 20.33 23.37
N THR A 210 -6.24 20.92 24.51
CA THR A 210 -5.39 20.94 25.71
C THR A 210 -5.14 19.55 26.29
N GLU A 211 -6.13 18.67 26.28
CA GLU A 211 -6.01 17.30 26.79
C GLU A 211 -5.26 16.42 25.80
N ALA A 212 -5.49 16.60 24.51
CA ALA A 212 -4.73 15.93 23.45
C ALA A 212 -3.23 16.27 23.53
N GLU A 213 -2.88 17.54 23.74
CA GLU A 213 -1.49 17.96 23.95
C GLU A 213 -0.86 17.33 25.20
N ARG A 214 -1.61 17.27 26.31
CA ARG A 214 -1.17 16.62 27.55
C ARG A 214 -0.93 15.13 27.33
N LEU A 215 -1.88 14.43 26.71
CA LEU A 215 -1.83 12.99 26.46
C LEU A 215 -0.77 12.60 25.41
N ALA A 216 -0.52 13.46 24.42
CA ALA A 216 0.55 13.30 23.46
C ALA A 216 1.95 13.32 24.10
N ALA A 217 2.10 13.96 25.26
CA ALA A 217 3.36 14.08 26.01
C ALA A 217 4.54 14.61 25.18
N ARG A 218 4.25 15.45 24.17
CA ARG A 218 5.20 16.01 23.21
C ARG A 218 4.89 17.49 22.97
N ALA A 219 5.17 18.31 23.97
CA ALA A 219 4.87 19.74 23.93
C ALA A 219 5.51 20.43 22.71
N GLY A 220 4.74 21.28 22.03
CA GLY A 220 5.21 22.03 20.86
C GLY A 220 5.50 21.18 19.61
N GLN A 221 4.95 19.97 19.53
CA GLN A 221 5.08 19.09 18.37
C GLN A 221 3.71 18.69 17.84
N VAL A 222 3.64 18.41 16.54
CA VAL A 222 2.46 17.86 15.85
C VAL A 222 2.86 16.64 15.02
N THR A 223 1.92 15.73 14.77
CA THR A 223 2.21 14.54 13.97
C THR A 223 2.01 14.78 12.47
N ALA A 224 1.07 15.64 12.11
CA ALA A 224 0.84 16.09 10.75
C ALA A 224 0.17 17.47 10.76
N ILE A 225 0.08 18.08 9.58
CA ILE A 225 -0.71 19.28 9.32
C ILE A 225 -1.54 19.01 8.08
N GLY A 226 -2.86 19.02 8.21
CA GLY A 226 -3.75 19.01 7.06
C GLY A 226 -3.91 20.41 6.50
N VAL A 227 -3.84 20.54 5.18
CA VAL A 227 -3.86 21.81 4.47
C VAL A 227 -5.09 21.86 3.57
N LEU A 228 -6.03 22.72 3.95
CA LEU A 228 -7.24 23.00 3.19
C LEU A 228 -6.99 24.16 2.22
N PRO A 229 -7.13 23.94 0.90
CA PRO A 229 -6.95 24.97 -0.11
C PRO A 229 -8.13 25.94 -0.13
N ARG A 230 -7.89 27.17 -0.57
CA ARG A 230 -8.97 28.08 -0.98
C ARG A 230 -9.72 27.51 -2.19
N PRO A 231 -11.02 27.81 -2.35
CA PRO A 231 -11.79 27.37 -3.52
C PRO A 231 -11.09 27.70 -4.83
N GLY A 232 -11.01 26.71 -5.74
CA GLY A 232 -10.35 26.86 -7.05
C GLY A 232 -8.83 26.65 -7.05
N THR A 233 -8.20 26.34 -5.92
CA THR A 233 -6.76 26.03 -5.86
C THR A 233 -6.51 24.56 -6.18
N ASP A 234 -5.62 24.29 -7.15
CA ASP A 234 -5.16 22.92 -7.44
C ASP A 234 -4.29 22.36 -6.30
N ALA A 235 -4.61 21.15 -5.85
CA ALA A 235 -3.94 20.51 -4.72
C ALA A 235 -2.48 20.14 -5.02
N GLY A 236 -2.17 19.74 -6.25
CA GLY A 236 -0.81 19.40 -6.67
C GLY A 236 0.11 20.63 -6.69
N ARG A 237 -0.39 21.74 -7.25
CA ARG A 237 0.28 23.04 -7.24
C ARG A 237 0.48 23.55 -5.82
N LEU A 238 -0.54 23.47 -4.97
CA LEU A 238 -0.45 23.88 -3.57
C LEU A 238 0.59 23.05 -2.82
N ALA A 239 0.60 21.73 -3.00
CA ALA A 239 1.59 20.84 -2.38
C ALA A 239 3.03 21.22 -2.79
N GLY A 240 3.23 21.60 -4.06
CA GLY A 240 4.52 22.13 -4.54
C GLY A 240 4.93 23.43 -3.84
N GLN A 241 4.00 24.37 -3.69
CA GLN A 241 4.24 25.65 -2.99
C GLN A 241 4.55 25.45 -1.51
N VAL A 242 3.79 24.59 -0.82
CA VAL A 242 4.02 24.24 0.59
C VAL A 242 5.40 23.59 0.75
N ARG A 243 5.77 22.67 -0.14
CA ARG A 243 7.09 22.01 -0.12
C ARG A 243 8.23 23.03 -0.27
N GLN A 244 8.09 23.98 -1.18
CA GLN A 244 9.08 25.03 -1.39
C GLN A 244 9.22 25.94 -0.16
N ALA A 245 8.10 26.34 0.46
CA ALA A 245 8.12 27.17 1.67
C ALA A 245 8.76 26.45 2.85
N LEU A 246 8.47 25.15 3.04
CA LEU A 246 9.08 24.34 4.09
C LEU A 246 10.58 24.16 3.89
N ALA A 247 11.03 23.92 2.66
CA ALA A 247 12.45 23.76 2.34
C ALA A 247 13.28 25.02 2.60
N ALA A 248 12.66 26.21 2.62
CA ALA A 248 13.31 27.47 2.97
C ALA A 248 13.51 27.66 4.49
N THR A 249 12.98 26.76 5.32
CA THR A 249 13.05 26.86 6.78
C THR A 249 13.80 25.68 7.38
N PRO A 250 14.67 25.88 8.39
CA PRO A 250 15.34 24.78 9.09
C PRO A 250 14.37 23.76 9.69
N GLN A 251 13.23 24.23 10.18
CA GLN A 251 12.18 23.40 10.81
C GLN A 251 11.41 22.55 9.79
N GLY A 252 11.39 22.96 8.52
CA GLY A 252 10.76 22.22 7.43
C GLY A 252 11.70 21.25 6.71
N ALA A 253 12.98 21.18 7.08
CA ALA A 253 13.98 20.34 6.41
C ALA A 253 13.65 18.84 6.45
N THR A 254 12.92 18.38 7.48
CA THR A 254 12.48 16.99 7.64
C THR A 254 11.01 16.79 7.29
N ALA A 255 10.31 17.84 6.84
CA ALA A 255 8.90 17.78 6.49
C ALA A 255 8.71 17.20 5.08
N GLN A 256 7.73 16.31 4.97
CA GLN A 256 7.27 15.68 3.75
C GLN A 256 5.89 16.22 3.41
N VAL A 257 5.63 16.48 2.12
CA VAL A 257 4.34 17.01 1.65
C VAL A 257 3.73 16.00 0.68
N ALA A 258 2.57 15.48 1.06
CA ALA A 258 1.80 14.50 0.31
C ALA A 258 0.47 15.09 -0.20
N ALA A 259 0.10 14.74 -1.41
CA ALA A 259 -1.17 15.11 -2.04
C ALA A 259 -1.75 13.90 -2.79
N GLY A 260 -3.06 13.92 -3.07
CA GLY A 260 -3.71 12.82 -3.80
C GLY A 260 -3.57 11.48 -3.05
N ASP A 261 -3.09 10.44 -3.73
CA ASP A 261 -2.95 9.08 -3.18
C ASP A 261 -1.72 8.91 -2.26
N ASP A 262 -0.76 9.83 -2.32
CA ASP A 262 0.45 9.79 -1.48
C ASP A 262 0.15 10.09 0.00
N ARG A 263 -1.08 10.56 0.30
CA ARG A 263 -1.54 10.81 1.68
C ARG A 263 -1.82 9.53 2.45
N GLY A 264 -2.24 8.45 1.78
CA GLY A 264 -2.56 7.17 2.44
C GLY A 264 -1.39 6.59 3.24
N PRO A 265 -0.17 6.50 2.67
CA PRO A 265 1.04 6.09 3.40
C PRO A 265 1.43 7.00 4.56
N VAL A 266 1.02 8.28 4.56
CA VAL A 266 1.24 9.19 5.70
C VAL A 266 0.32 8.83 6.87
N GLU A 267 -0.90 8.40 6.57
CA GLU A 267 -1.88 7.97 7.56
C GLU A 267 -1.53 6.62 8.17
N PHE A 268 -1.19 5.65 7.31
CA PHE A 268 -0.97 4.25 7.67
C PHE A 268 0.51 3.87 7.52
N LEU A 269 1.26 3.81 8.63
CA LEU A 269 2.69 3.51 8.60
C LEU A 269 2.99 2.05 8.18
N ASP A 270 2.06 1.12 8.43
CA ASP A 270 2.15 -0.28 8.01
C ASP A 270 2.09 -0.47 6.48
N ALA A 271 1.52 0.52 5.77
CA ALA A 271 1.42 0.58 4.33
C ALA A 271 2.75 0.33 3.62
N ALA A 272 3.80 1.02 4.06
CA ALA A 272 5.12 0.97 3.45
C ALA A 272 5.70 -0.45 3.61
N GLY A 273 5.57 -1.03 4.80
CA GLY A 273 5.99 -2.40 5.07
C GLY A 273 5.24 -3.43 4.26
N ALA A 274 3.91 -3.29 4.12
CA ALA A 274 3.09 -4.19 3.32
C ALA A 274 3.46 -4.16 1.83
N ARG A 275 3.67 -2.97 1.26
CA ARG A 275 4.14 -2.81 -0.13
C ARG A 275 5.48 -3.50 -0.36
N ILE A 276 6.46 -3.27 0.50
CA ILE A 276 7.79 -3.89 0.39
C ILE A 276 7.68 -5.41 0.44
N LYS A 277 6.86 -5.96 1.35
CA LYS A 277 6.61 -7.41 1.46
C LYS A 277 5.97 -7.95 0.18
N LEU A 278 4.94 -7.30 -0.36
CA LEU A 278 4.27 -7.71 -1.59
C LEU A 278 5.21 -7.68 -2.79
N VAL A 279 6.00 -6.61 -2.95
CA VAL A 279 6.98 -6.49 -4.04
C VAL A 279 8.07 -7.55 -3.91
N SER A 280 8.63 -7.74 -2.71
CA SER A 280 9.68 -8.72 -2.48
C SER A 280 9.18 -10.15 -2.68
N MET A 281 7.99 -10.48 -2.17
CA MET A 281 7.40 -11.81 -2.29
C MET A 281 6.97 -12.08 -3.73
N GLY A 282 6.25 -11.15 -4.37
CA GLY A 282 5.83 -11.25 -5.76
C GLY A 282 7.01 -11.33 -6.73
N GLY A 283 8.07 -10.55 -6.49
CA GLY A 283 9.30 -10.59 -7.28
C GLY A 283 10.08 -11.89 -7.08
N ALA A 284 10.31 -12.33 -5.83
CA ALA A 284 11.06 -13.55 -5.54
C ALA A 284 10.30 -14.80 -6.02
N MET A 285 9.02 -14.94 -5.65
CA MET A 285 8.19 -16.08 -6.07
C MET A 285 7.93 -16.05 -7.58
N GLY A 286 7.70 -14.89 -8.17
CA GLY A 286 7.51 -14.75 -9.61
C GLY A 286 8.78 -15.13 -10.38
N GLY A 287 9.94 -14.67 -9.93
CA GLY A 287 11.23 -15.01 -10.53
C GLY A 287 11.55 -16.50 -10.44
N THR A 288 11.36 -17.13 -9.27
CA THR A 288 11.58 -18.58 -9.11
C THR A 288 10.58 -19.39 -9.92
N SER A 289 9.30 -18.98 -9.92
CA SER A 289 8.24 -19.61 -10.72
C SER A 289 8.55 -19.58 -12.22
N LEU A 290 9.06 -18.44 -12.71
CA LEU A 290 9.48 -18.31 -14.10
C LEU A 290 10.64 -19.25 -14.44
N LEU A 291 11.64 -19.35 -13.57
CA LEU A 291 12.77 -20.26 -13.76
C LEU A 291 12.32 -21.72 -13.82
N VAL A 292 11.48 -22.14 -12.87
CA VAL A 292 10.92 -23.50 -12.82
C VAL A 292 10.07 -23.78 -14.07
N ALA A 293 9.23 -22.83 -14.48
CA ALA A 293 8.43 -22.94 -15.70
C ALA A 293 9.31 -23.19 -16.94
N ILE A 294 10.40 -22.44 -17.10
CA ILE A 294 11.33 -22.63 -18.22
C ILE A 294 11.94 -24.04 -18.18
N LEU A 295 12.38 -24.53 -17.02
CA LEU A 295 12.96 -25.86 -16.89
C LEU A 295 11.96 -26.98 -17.24
N VAL A 296 10.72 -26.88 -16.73
CA VAL A 296 9.65 -27.85 -17.03
C VAL A 296 9.33 -27.86 -18.51
N VAL A 297 9.22 -26.69 -19.14
CA VAL A 297 8.94 -26.56 -20.57
C VAL A 297 10.08 -27.15 -21.39
N VAL A 298 11.33 -26.80 -21.10
CA VAL A 298 12.51 -27.34 -21.81
C VAL A 298 12.59 -28.85 -21.65
N GLY A 299 12.38 -29.39 -20.44
CA GLY A 299 12.40 -30.83 -20.18
C GLY A 299 11.29 -31.58 -20.94
N THR A 300 10.08 -31.02 -20.96
CA THR A 300 8.94 -31.61 -21.68
C THR A 300 9.17 -31.61 -23.19
N PHE A 301 9.70 -30.52 -23.74
CA PHE A 301 10.07 -30.47 -25.16
C PHE A 301 11.26 -31.39 -25.48
N ALA A 302 12.24 -31.50 -24.60
CA ALA A 302 13.37 -32.41 -24.78
C ALA A 302 12.90 -33.87 -24.86
N LEU A 303 12.00 -34.29 -23.95
CA LEU A 303 11.39 -35.62 -23.98
C LEU A 303 10.55 -35.83 -25.26
N SER A 304 9.75 -34.83 -25.67
CA SER A 304 8.95 -34.88 -26.90
C SER A 304 9.83 -35.01 -28.16
N VAL A 305 10.98 -34.34 -28.18
CA VAL A 305 11.97 -34.43 -29.27
C VAL A 305 12.70 -35.77 -29.25
N GLN A 306 13.07 -36.29 -28.08
CA GLN A 306 13.70 -37.62 -27.95
C GLN A 306 12.78 -38.74 -28.44
N GLN A 307 11.49 -38.68 -28.11
CA GLN A 307 10.47 -39.61 -28.63
C GLN A 307 10.33 -39.54 -30.17
N ARG A 308 10.81 -38.47 -30.81
CA ARG A 308 10.78 -38.26 -32.28
C ARG A 308 12.13 -38.43 -32.94
N HIS A 309 13.17 -38.87 -32.21
CA HIS A 309 14.53 -38.91 -32.76
C HIS A 309 14.63 -39.77 -34.03
N ARG A 310 13.90 -40.89 -34.09
CA ARG A 310 13.86 -41.78 -35.28
C ARG A 310 13.20 -41.11 -36.50
N GLU A 311 12.14 -40.35 -36.29
CA GLU A 311 11.44 -39.62 -37.38
C GLU A 311 12.26 -38.44 -37.87
N LEU A 312 12.91 -37.72 -36.95
CA LEU A 312 13.82 -36.64 -37.28
C LEU A 312 15.06 -37.14 -38.03
N ALA A 313 15.54 -38.35 -37.69
CA ALA A 313 16.62 -39.02 -38.42
C ALA A 313 16.19 -39.43 -39.84
N LEU A 314 14.96 -39.94 -40.01
CA LEU A 314 14.40 -40.25 -41.32
C LEU A 314 14.24 -38.99 -42.19
N LEU A 315 13.70 -37.90 -41.64
CA LEU A 315 13.61 -36.63 -42.36
C LEU A 315 14.99 -36.10 -42.79
N ARG A 316 16.03 -36.34 -41.99
CA ARG A 316 17.42 -36.01 -42.34
C ARG A 316 17.95 -36.88 -43.48
N ALA A 317 17.55 -38.14 -43.56
CA ALA A 317 17.93 -39.05 -44.65
C ALA A 317 17.37 -38.60 -46.01
N ILE A 318 16.21 -37.94 -46.02
CA ILE A 318 15.60 -37.29 -47.19
C ILE A 318 15.96 -35.79 -47.31
N ALA A 319 17.19 -35.43 -46.92
CA ALA A 319 17.82 -34.12 -47.09
C ALA A 319 17.21 -32.94 -46.31
N ALA A 320 16.43 -33.17 -45.25
CA ALA A 320 15.98 -32.07 -44.39
C ALA A 320 17.14 -31.41 -43.64
N THR A 321 17.24 -30.09 -43.72
CA THR A 321 18.33 -29.32 -43.07
C THR A 321 18.08 -29.12 -41.57
N PRO A 322 19.14 -29.00 -40.73
CA PRO A 322 19.01 -28.78 -39.28
C PRO A 322 18.20 -27.51 -38.94
N LYS A 323 18.27 -26.49 -39.80
CA LYS A 323 17.55 -25.22 -39.65
C LYS A 323 16.04 -25.39 -39.89
N GLN A 324 15.64 -26.27 -40.83
CA GLN A 324 14.23 -26.60 -41.08
C GLN A 324 13.62 -27.39 -39.91
N LEU A 325 14.36 -28.36 -39.35
CA LEU A 325 13.92 -29.11 -38.16
C LEU A 325 13.73 -28.19 -36.94
N ARG A 326 14.70 -27.33 -36.62
CA ARG A 326 14.57 -26.38 -35.50
C ARG A 326 13.41 -25.41 -35.69
N ARG A 327 13.17 -24.91 -36.90
CA ARG A 327 12.03 -24.02 -37.21
C ARG A 327 10.68 -24.74 -37.07
N MET A 328 10.61 -26.01 -37.44
CA MET A 328 9.38 -26.81 -37.30
C MET A 328 9.04 -27.01 -35.81
N ILE A 329 10.02 -27.43 -35.00
CA ILE A 329 9.85 -27.62 -33.56
C ILE A 329 9.50 -26.30 -32.86
N GLY A 330 10.18 -25.21 -33.23
CA GLY A 330 9.88 -23.87 -32.69
C GLY A 330 8.45 -23.41 -32.99
N ARG A 331 7.91 -23.75 -34.17
CA ARG A 331 6.51 -23.44 -34.53
C ARG A 331 5.51 -24.30 -33.76
N GLU A 332 5.80 -25.57 -33.53
CA GLU A 332 4.97 -26.42 -32.66
C GLU A 332 4.93 -25.86 -31.23
N ALA A 333 6.09 -25.49 -30.67
CA ALA A 333 6.18 -24.88 -29.35
C ALA A 333 5.41 -23.56 -29.26
N LEU A 334 5.50 -22.71 -30.29
CA LEU A 334 4.78 -21.45 -30.37
C LEU A 334 3.25 -21.67 -30.37
N LEU A 335 2.75 -22.64 -31.13
CA LEU A 335 1.32 -22.94 -31.18
C LEU A 335 0.77 -23.41 -29.84
N VAL A 336 1.51 -24.27 -29.13
CA VAL A 336 1.11 -24.75 -27.80
C VAL A 336 1.16 -23.61 -26.78
N GLY A 337 2.21 -22.77 -26.83
CA GLY A 337 2.34 -21.59 -25.98
C GLY A 337 1.21 -20.58 -26.20
N LEU A 338 0.87 -20.30 -27.46
CA LEU A 338 -0.26 -19.43 -27.81
C LEU A 338 -1.58 -20.01 -27.31
N ALA A 339 -1.82 -21.31 -27.50
CA ALA A 339 -3.04 -21.97 -27.03
C ALA A 339 -3.17 -21.88 -25.50
N ALA A 340 -2.08 -22.14 -24.76
CA ALA A 340 -2.06 -22.04 -23.30
C ALA A 340 -2.29 -20.59 -22.83
N GLY A 341 -1.67 -19.62 -23.50
CA GLY A 341 -1.86 -18.19 -23.22
C GLY A 341 -3.31 -17.72 -23.45
N ILE A 342 -3.92 -18.12 -24.57
CA ILE A 342 -5.32 -17.79 -24.88
C ILE A 342 -6.28 -18.46 -23.89
N ALA A 343 -6.06 -19.72 -23.55
CA ALA A 343 -6.88 -20.43 -22.58
C ALA A 343 -6.85 -19.79 -21.18
N ARG A 344 -5.74 -19.14 -20.83
CA ARG A 344 -5.56 -18.44 -19.56
C ARG A 344 -6.26 -17.09 -19.51
N LEU A 345 -6.47 -16.42 -20.65
CA LEU A 345 -7.09 -15.08 -20.68
C LEU A 345 -8.44 -15.15 -19.98
N PRO A 346 -8.71 -14.30 -18.98
CA PRO A 346 -10.01 -14.27 -18.35
C PRO A 346 -11.02 -13.94 -19.45
N ARG A 347 -11.94 -14.89 -19.72
CA ARG A 347 -13.09 -14.61 -20.56
C ARG A 347 -13.75 -13.40 -19.91
N ARG A 348 -13.67 -12.24 -20.56
CA ARG A 348 -14.48 -11.08 -20.22
C ARG A 348 -15.93 -11.56 -20.29
N THR A 349 -16.48 -11.94 -19.14
CA THR A 349 -17.91 -11.85 -18.92
C THR A 349 -18.18 -10.34 -18.88
N ALA A 350 -18.52 -9.79 -20.05
CA ALA A 350 -19.13 -8.48 -20.16
C ALA A 350 -20.52 -8.55 -19.49
N PRO A 351 -21.02 -7.40 -18.99
CA PRO A 351 -21.72 -7.25 -17.71
C PRO A 351 -23.06 -7.97 -17.59
#